data_AF-A0A968T6N2-F1
#
_entry.id   AF-A0A968T6N2-F1
#
_cell.length_a   1.000
_cell.length_b   1.000
_cell.length_c   1.000
_cell.angle_alpha   90.00
_cell.angle_beta   90.00
_cell.angle_gamma   90.00
#
_symmetry.space_group_name_H-M   'P 1'
#
loop_
_entity.id
_entity.type
_entity.pdbx_description
1 polymer ?
#
loop_
_entity_poly.entity_id
_entity_poly.type
_entity_poly.pdbx_seq_one_letter_code
_entity_poly.pdbx_strand_id
1 'polypeptide(L)'
;MSRSPFDFDQWHSEYLQASSRQAHQLILTLLEQPLSVDWVEEMDLGMILVEMRDELASSNDFPAFLHFLDVIRDRHPEIYAAEYPYFDTFLVDYYLYRDEPEHLRQALSNFRHNPAIGVEPLFEVCEILCLYGANEIASELCRATYEPIRKSSDVIRGAEDELSRVPLYVSLETAYCQQQSGETVDWQALEAELQPLGLSGKPQVLADLRRDLTAPLPRPDELSVEFQNDLAQFLRRLAMAACCHLATHKQMSFLTTRALWDALVEFLERRDVPPSKLRSPEAFFTFSEDELDRYLHQLVNAILSERSTTAVGLLWGIPYLYDFLHGIGVIATSTHQQVIAMTTNLKGVLSAFFAQSLWRFDFVHRWQPPDSIELATFQAEAARFRDTFEHTYPLSDEPAAERQERQLNDWAASLDLPTSERSPATARAAAQSPPVIPDPPPPAPYKVPKQKKSPLKLAAELGTKKKKRR
;
A
#
# COMPACT_ATOMS: atom_id res chain seq x y z
N MET A 1 -45.93 8.20 -7.11
CA MET A 1 -44.80 8.81 -6.38
C MET A 1 -45.28 9.10 -4.96
N SER A 2 -45.07 8.15 -4.06
CA SER A 2 -45.28 8.39 -2.62
C SER A 2 -44.12 9.24 -2.16
N ARG A 3 -44.38 10.45 -1.64
CA ARG A 3 -43.33 11.24 -0.98
C ARG A 3 -42.84 10.41 0.21
N SER A 4 -41.53 10.22 0.32
CA SER A 4 -40.94 9.69 1.56
C SER A 4 -41.37 10.62 2.71
N PRO A 5 -41.82 10.10 3.86
CA PRO A 5 -42.16 10.91 5.04
C PRO A 5 -40.93 11.59 5.68
N PHE A 6 -39.74 11.35 5.15
CA PHE A 6 -38.47 11.82 5.66
C PHE A 6 -38.06 13.14 4.98
N ASP A 7 -37.86 14.18 5.77
CA ASP A 7 -37.41 15.50 5.31
C ASP A 7 -35.89 15.48 5.15
N PHE A 8 -35.46 15.50 3.89
CA PHE A 8 -34.07 15.32 3.49
C PHE A 8 -33.19 16.52 3.83
N ASP A 9 -33.68 17.75 3.59
CA ASP A 9 -32.94 18.97 3.90
C ASP A 9 -32.72 19.08 5.41
N GLN A 10 -33.73 18.67 6.18
CA GLN A 10 -33.62 18.58 7.63
C GLN A 10 -32.55 17.55 8.05
N TRP A 11 -32.60 16.32 7.53
CA TRP A 11 -31.61 15.30 7.90
C TRP A 11 -30.18 15.71 7.57
N HIS A 12 -29.94 16.26 6.38
CA HIS A 12 -28.61 16.70 5.97
C HIS A 12 -28.10 17.83 6.88
N SER A 13 -28.96 18.79 7.22
CA SER A 13 -28.61 19.84 8.17
C SER A 13 -28.29 19.29 9.56
N GLU A 14 -29.00 18.26 10.03
CA GLU A 14 -28.71 17.59 11.30
C GLU A 14 -27.39 16.84 11.25
N TYR A 15 -27.11 16.12 10.16
CA TYR A 15 -25.86 15.39 9.94
C TYR A 15 -24.63 16.32 9.97
N LEU A 16 -24.68 17.47 9.28
CA LEU A 16 -23.56 18.42 9.25
C LEU A 16 -23.23 19.04 10.61
N GLN A 17 -24.19 19.05 11.54
CA GLN A 17 -24.02 19.58 12.90
C GLN A 17 -23.77 18.47 13.93
N ALA A 18 -23.90 17.21 13.53
CA ALA A 18 -23.78 16.08 14.42
C ALA A 18 -22.34 15.88 14.91
N SER A 19 -22.21 15.37 16.13
CA SER A 19 -20.99 14.69 16.56
C SER A 19 -20.80 13.38 15.78
N SER A 20 -19.61 12.76 15.81
CA SER A 20 -19.40 11.47 15.11
C SER A 20 -20.34 10.38 15.57
N ARG A 21 -20.59 10.31 16.89
CA ARG A 21 -21.53 9.33 17.43
C ARG A 21 -22.95 9.56 16.91
N GLN A 22 -23.40 10.81 16.86
CA GLN A 22 -24.71 11.16 16.33
C GLN A 22 -24.79 10.95 14.81
N ALA A 23 -23.75 11.31 14.08
CA ALA A 23 -23.62 11.10 12.65
C ALA A 23 -23.74 9.62 12.30
N HIS A 24 -23.05 8.75 13.04
CA HIS A 24 -23.15 7.30 12.88
C HIS A 24 -24.60 6.81 13.07
N GLN A 25 -25.28 7.25 14.13
CA GLN A 25 -26.69 6.89 14.39
C GLN A 25 -27.64 7.41 13.30
N LEU A 26 -27.43 8.65 12.84
CA LEU A 26 -28.21 9.27 11.77
C LEU A 26 -28.05 8.51 10.46
N ILE A 27 -26.83 8.10 10.11
CA ILE A 27 -26.56 7.28 8.93
C ILE A 27 -27.22 5.91 9.04
N LEU A 28 -27.09 5.20 10.16
CA LEU A 28 -27.75 3.91 10.34
C LEU A 28 -29.28 4.03 10.19
N THR A 29 -29.88 5.07 10.78
CA THR A 29 -31.31 5.36 10.66
C THR A 29 -31.72 5.66 9.21
N LEU A 30 -30.88 6.36 8.46
CA LEU A 30 -31.09 6.63 7.04
C LEU A 30 -31.05 5.32 6.22
N LEU A 31 -30.08 4.45 6.48
CA LEU A 31 -29.88 3.18 5.77
C LEU A 31 -31.01 2.16 6.03
N GLU A 32 -31.81 2.31 7.09
CA GLU A 32 -33.01 1.49 7.31
C GLU A 32 -34.14 1.78 6.31
N GLN A 33 -34.08 2.92 5.61
CA GLN A 33 -35.13 3.38 4.71
C GLN A 33 -34.77 3.10 3.24
N PRO A 34 -35.77 2.94 2.35
CA PRO A 34 -35.51 2.91 0.92
C PRO A 34 -34.94 4.25 0.45
N LEU A 35 -33.76 4.23 -0.19
CA LEU A 35 -33.10 5.44 -0.69
C LEU A 35 -33.50 5.72 -2.14
N SER A 36 -33.76 6.98 -2.44
CA SER A 36 -34.02 7.42 -3.81
C SER A 36 -32.70 7.65 -4.57
N VAL A 37 -32.72 7.48 -5.90
CA VAL A 37 -31.55 7.75 -6.76
C VAL A 37 -31.06 9.19 -6.58
N ASP A 38 -32.01 10.13 -6.54
CA ASP A 38 -31.72 11.57 -6.46
C ASP A 38 -30.99 11.89 -5.15
N TRP A 39 -31.37 11.25 -4.04
CA TRP A 39 -30.69 11.43 -2.75
C TRP A 39 -29.24 10.93 -2.77
N VAL A 40 -29.01 9.76 -3.36
CA VAL A 40 -27.65 9.22 -3.46
C VAL A 40 -26.75 10.11 -4.32
N GLU A 41 -27.28 10.70 -5.41
CA GLU A 41 -26.52 11.64 -6.27
C GLU A 41 -26.30 13.01 -5.59
N GLU A 42 -27.35 13.59 -4.98
CA GLU A 42 -27.29 14.94 -4.43
C GLU A 42 -26.44 15.05 -3.16
N MET A 43 -26.39 14.00 -2.34
CA MET A 43 -25.58 13.99 -1.10
C MET A 43 -24.15 13.53 -1.29
N ASP A 44 -23.85 12.91 -2.44
CA ASP A 44 -22.68 12.04 -2.56
C ASP A 44 -22.64 11.02 -1.40
N LEU A 45 -23.74 10.29 -1.20
CA LEU A 45 -23.90 9.39 -0.05
C LEU A 45 -22.78 8.34 0.01
N GLY A 46 -22.22 7.95 -1.15
CA GLY A 46 -21.05 7.08 -1.20
C GLY A 46 -19.88 7.65 -0.39
N MET A 47 -19.54 8.93 -0.59
CA MET A 47 -18.48 9.60 0.16
C MET A 47 -18.79 9.68 1.66
N ILE A 48 -20.02 10.05 2.03
CA ILE A 48 -20.45 10.10 3.45
C ILE A 48 -20.25 8.74 4.14
N LEU A 49 -20.57 7.63 3.46
CA LEU A 49 -20.39 6.29 4.00
C LEU A 49 -18.90 5.91 4.12
N VAL A 50 -18.07 6.34 3.17
CA VAL A 50 -16.61 6.16 3.22
C VAL A 50 -15.99 6.95 4.38
N GLU A 51 -16.41 8.20 4.59
CA GLU A 51 -15.96 9.04 5.71
C GLU A 51 -16.36 8.42 7.06
N MET A 52 -17.60 7.96 7.21
CA MET A 52 -18.04 7.26 8.42
C MET A 52 -17.28 5.95 8.64
N ARG A 53 -16.94 5.22 7.56
CA ARG A 53 -16.04 4.08 7.65
C ARG A 53 -14.69 4.49 8.22
N ASP A 54 -14.09 5.57 7.74
CA ASP A 54 -12.78 6.04 8.21
C ASP A 54 -12.81 6.48 9.67
N GLU A 55 -13.91 7.11 10.12
CA GLU A 55 -14.11 7.42 11.54
C GLU A 55 -14.19 6.16 12.40
N LEU A 56 -15.01 5.18 12.00
CA LEU A 56 -15.16 3.91 12.73
C LEU A 56 -13.84 3.11 12.75
N ALA A 57 -13.11 3.09 11.63
CA ALA A 57 -11.79 2.48 11.54
C ALA A 57 -10.78 3.14 12.49
N SER A 58 -10.70 4.47 12.49
CA SER A 58 -9.79 5.24 13.37
C SER A 58 -10.15 5.09 14.85
N SER A 59 -11.41 4.77 15.14
CA SER A 59 -11.91 4.52 16.48
C SER A 59 -11.54 3.12 17.02
N ASN A 60 -11.09 2.20 16.16
CA ASN A 60 -10.92 0.77 16.47
C ASN A 60 -12.18 0.11 17.06
N ASP A 61 -13.38 0.66 16.83
CA ASP A 61 -14.66 0.00 17.15
C ASP A 61 -15.03 -0.96 16.01
N PHE A 62 -14.23 -2.03 15.87
CA PHE A 62 -14.42 -3.03 14.83
C PHE A 62 -15.83 -3.67 14.83
N PRO A 63 -16.46 -3.97 15.99
CA PRO A 63 -17.84 -4.45 16.00
C PRO A 63 -18.82 -3.46 15.36
N ALA A 64 -18.74 -2.17 15.69
CA ALA A 64 -19.58 -1.15 15.08
C ALA A 64 -19.30 -1.02 13.58
N PHE A 65 -18.03 -1.02 13.19
CA PHE A 65 -17.61 -1.00 11.79
C PHE A 65 -18.17 -2.18 10.97
N LEU A 66 -18.04 -3.41 11.48
CA LEU A 66 -18.55 -4.60 10.79
C LEU A 66 -20.07 -4.56 10.67
N HIS A 67 -20.77 -4.16 11.73
CA HIS A 67 -22.21 -3.97 11.69
C HIS A 67 -22.64 -2.92 10.65
N PHE A 68 -21.92 -1.80 10.59
CA PHE A 68 -22.16 -0.75 9.61
C PHE A 68 -22.04 -1.27 8.17
N LEU A 69 -21.00 -2.04 7.86
CA LEU A 69 -20.84 -2.64 6.54
C LEU A 69 -21.92 -3.68 6.22
N ASP A 70 -22.33 -4.49 7.19
CA ASP A 70 -23.42 -5.45 7.03
C ASP A 70 -24.73 -4.75 6.66
N VAL A 71 -25.04 -3.64 7.34
CA VAL A 71 -26.24 -2.85 7.05
C VAL A 71 -26.22 -2.31 5.61
N ILE A 72 -25.10 -1.74 5.16
CA ILE A 72 -24.99 -1.23 3.78
C ILE A 72 -25.14 -2.38 2.77
N ARG A 73 -24.44 -3.50 2.99
CA ARG A 73 -24.45 -4.65 2.09
C ARG A 73 -25.83 -5.29 1.97
N ASP A 74 -26.57 -5.39 3.06
CA ASP A 74 -27.89 -6.04 3.09
C ASP A 74 -29.01 -5.12 2.60
N ARG A 75 -28.93 -3.82 2.88
CA ARG A 75 -30.01 -2.86 2.59
C ARG A 75 -29.82 -2.10 1.28
N HIS A 76 -28.57 -1.79 0.93
CA HIS A 76 -28.19 -0.97 -0.23
C HIS A 76 -27.01 -1.59 -0.99
N PRO A 77 -27.14 -2.84 -1.49
CA PRO A 77 -26.04 -3.59 -2.09
C PRO A 77 -25.42 -2.89 -3.31
N GLU A 78 -26.16 -2.06 -4.03
CA GLU A 78 -25.65 -1.26 -5.15
C GLU A 78 -24.73 -0.12 -4.72
N ILE A 79 -24.95 0.47 -3.54
CA ILE A 79 -24.05 1.49 -2.98
C ILE A 79 -22.77 0.79 -2.52
N TYR A 80 -22.91 -0.35 -1.82
CA TYR A 80 -21.78 -1.18 -1.44
C TYR A 80 -20.94 -1.55 -2.67
N ALA A 81 -21.56 -2.07 -3.73
CA ALA A 81 -20.86 -2.52 -4.93
C ALA A 81 -20.15 -1.41 -5.70
N ALA A 82 -20.55 -0.14 -5.52
CA ALA A 82 -19.90 1.00 -6.16
C ALA A 82 -18.69 1.50 -5.36
N GLU A 83 -18.81 1.48 -4.03
CA GLU A 83 -17.77 1.97 -3.11
C GLU A 83 -16.96 0.83 -2.47
N TYR A 84 -17.13 -0.41 -2.96
CA TYR A 84 -16.47 -1.59 -2.42
C TYR A 84 -14.95 -1.43 -2.26
N PRO A 85 -14.20 -0.73 -3.14
CA PRO A 85 -12.75 -0.65 -2.98
C PRO A 85 -12.35 0.05 -1.68
N TYR A 86 -13.17 0.96 -1.16
CA TYR A 86 -12.92 1.60 0.13
C TYR A 86 -13.29 0.69 1.31
N PHE A 87 -14.42 0.00 1.23
CA PHE A 87 -14.88 -0.89 2.30
C PHE A 87 -14.04 -2.16 2.41
N ASP A 88 -13.78 -2.82 1.28
CA ASP A 88 -13.13 -4.12 1.25
C ASP A 88 -11.62 -4.02 1.54
N THR A 89 -10.94 -2.93 1.18
CA THR A 89 -9.51 -2.75 1.52
C THR A 89 -9.30 -2.73 3.04
N PHE A 90 -10.16 -2.05 3.80
CA PHE A 90 -10.04 -2.12 5.26
C PHE A 90 -10.35 -3.51 5.82
N LEU A 91 -11.34 -4.22 5.25
CA LEU A 91 -11.61 -5.61 5.64
C LEU A 91 -10.42 -6.52 5.36
N VAL A 92 -9.68 -6.28 4.26
CA VAL A 92 -8.43 -7.00 3.97
C VAL A 92 -7.41 -6.80 5.08
N ASP A 93 -7.12 -5.55 5.47
CA ASP A 93 -6.19 -5.25 6.57
C ASP A 93 -6.62 -5.93 7.88
N TYR A 94 -7.90 -5.81 8.22
CA TYR A 94 -8.49 -6.39 9.41
C TYR A 94 -8.34 -7.92 9.43
N TYR A 95 -8.76 -8.62 8.38
CA TYR A 95 -8.70 -10.08 8.34
C TYR A 95 -7.28 -10.63 8.16
N LEU A 96 -6.37 -9.85 7.56
CA LEU A 96 -4.94 -10.16 7.56
C LEU A 96 -4.37 -10.11 8.97
N TYR A 97 -4.60 -9.02 9.70
CA TYR A 97 -4.15 -8.88 11.09
C TYR A 97 -4.70 -9.99 11.98
N ARG A 98 -5.99 -10.30 11.84
CA ARG A 98 -6.70 -11.34 12.59
C ARG A 98 -6.34 -12.78 12.21
N ASP A 99 -5.60 -12.97 11.11
CA ASP A 99 -5.25 -14.28 10.55
C ASP A 99 -6.49 -15.15 10.21
N GLU A 100 -7.48 -14.53 9.55
CA GLU A 100 -8.77 -15.15 9.21
C GLU A 100 -8.90 -15.35 7.68
N PRO A 101 -8.25 -16.37 7.08
CA PRO A 101 -8.09 -16.48 5.64
C PRO A 101 -9.41 -16.68 4.85
N GLU A 102 -10.42 -17.31 5.45
CA GLU A 102 -11.72 -17.48 4.78
C GLU A 102 -12.49 -16.15 4.68
N HIS A 103 -12.48 -15.34 5.74
CA HIS A 103 -13.07 -14.00 5.70
C HIS A 103 -12.28 -13.06 4.79
N LEU A 104 -10.95 -13.19 4.76
CA LEU A 104 -10.10 -12.49 3.80
C LEU A 104 -10.50 -12.82 2.35
N ARG A 105 -10.71 -14.10 2.00
CA ARG A 105 -11.18 -14.47 0.65
C ARG A 105 -12.55 -13.89 0.33
N GLN A 106 -13.44 -13.76 1.32
CA GLN A 106 -14.74 -13.12 1.15
C GLN A 106 -14.59 -11.61 0.87
N ALA A 107 -13.74 -10.91 1.62
CA ALA A 107 -13.44 -9.50 1.39
C ALA A 107 -12.83 -9.26 -0.01
N LEU A 108 -12.00 -10.18 -0.49
CA LEU A 108 -11.41 -10.11 -1.83
C LEU A 108 -12.37 -10.44 -2.98
N SER A 109 -13.62 -10.84 -2.68
CA SER A 109 -14.55 -11.31 -3.71
C SER A 109 -14.88 -10.20 -4.73
N ASN A 110 -15.10 -8.95 -4.31
CA ASN A 110 -15.43 -7.89 -5.26
C ASN A 110 -14.24 -7.52 -6.14
N PHE A 111 -13.01 -7.52 -5.61
CA PHE A 111 -11.80 -7.36 -6.41
C PHE A 111 -11.67 -8.43 -7.50
N ARG A 112 -12.05 -9.68 -7.20
CA ARG A 112 -12.06 -10.76 -8.21
C ARG A 112 -13.12 -10.56 -9.30
N HIS A 113 -14.31 -10.10 -8.93
CA HIS A 113 -15.43 -9.96 -9.87
C HIS A 113 -15.41 -8.66 -10.68
N ASN A 114 -14.94 -7.57 -10.08
CA ASN A 114 -14.98 -6.21 -10.64
C ASN A 114 -13.60 -5.49 -10.55
N PRO A 115 -12.49 -6.12 -10.96
CA PRO A 115 -11.14 -5.60 -10.70
C PRO A 115 -10.87 -4.24 -11.35
N ALA A 116 -11.50 -3.93 -12.48
CA ALA A 116 -11.29 -2.65 -13.17
C ALA A 116 -11.82 -1.44 -12.39
N ILE A 117 -12.86 -1.62 -11.57
CA ILE A 117 -13.44 -0.54 -10.75
C ILE A 117 -12.50 -0.19 -9.59
N GLY A 118 -11.89 -1.21 -8.97
CA GLY A 118 -10.99 -1.07 -7.84
C GLY A 118 -9.53 -1.31 -8.21
N VAL A 119 -9.10 -0.95 -9.42
CA VAL A 119 -7.76 -1.32 -9.92
C VAL A 119 -6.63 -0.68 -9.09
N GLU A 120 -6.81 0.57 -8.66
CA GLU A 120 -5.82 1.25 -7.81
C GLU A 120 -5.74 0.58 -6.42
N PRO A 121 -6.84 0.42 -5.65
CA PRO A 121 -6.78 -0.31 -4.38
C PRO A 121 -6.41 -1.79 -4.51
N LEU A 122 -6.65 -2.43 -5.68
CA LEU A 122 -6.22 -3.80 -5.93
C LEU A 122 -4.69 -3.94 -5.81
N PHE A 123 -3.92 -2.96 -6.28
CA PHE A 123 -2.46 -3.02 -6.17
C PHE A 123 -1.98 -2.87 -4.73
N GLU A 124 -2.61 -1.97 -3.96
CA GLU A 124 -2.36 -1.82 -2.52
C GLU A 124 -2.70 -3.11 -1.75
N VAL A 125 -3.85 -3.71 -2.08
CA VAL A 125 -4.28 -5.01 -1.53
C VAL A 125 -3.28 -6.11 -1.89
N CYS A 126 -2.78 -6.16 -3.13
CA CYS A 126 -1.76 -7.11 -3.52
C CYS A 126 -0.44 -6.91 -2.75
N GLU A 127 -0.01 -5.66 -2.56
CA GLU A 127 1.18 -5.32 -1.78
C GLU A 127 1.05 -5.80 -0.33
N ILE A 128 -0.05 -5.48 0.34
CA ILE A 128 -0.24 -5.86 1.75
C ILE A 128 -0.37 -7.38 1.93
N LEU A 129 -1.05 -8.08 1.01
CA LEU A 129 -1.08 -9.54 0.99
C LEU A 129 0.33 -10.15 0.89
N CYS A 130 1.20 -9.56 0.05
CA CYS A 130 2.59 -10.00 -0.10
C CYS A 130 3.40 -9.76 1.19
N LEU A 131 3.22 -8.62 1.85
CA LEU A 131 3.97 -8.28 3.07
C LEU A 131 3.54 -9.12 4.28
N TYR A 132 2.24 -9.44 4.40
CA TYR A 132 1.71 -10.35 5.41
C TYR A 132 2.05 -11.83 5.17
N GLY A 133 2.64 -12.17 4.01
CA GLY A 133 2.97 -13.55 3.65
C GLY A 133 1.76 -14.38 3.20
N ALA A 134 0.64 -13.74 2.84
CA ALA A 134 -0.57 -14.40 2.31
C ALA A 134 -0.40 -14.82 0.83
N ASN A 135 0.72 -15.45 0.52
CA ASN A 135 1.23 -15.68 -0.85
C ASN A 135 0.23 -16.43 -1.76
N GLU A 136 -0.41 -17.47 -1.23
CA GLU A 136 -1.40 -18.26 -1.99
C GLU A 136 -2.62 -17.41 -2.36
N ILE A 137 -3.16 -16.66 -1.40
CA ILE A 137 -4.31 -15.78 -1.60
C ILE A 137 -3.95 -14.65 -2.57
N ALA A 138 -2.75 -14.07 -2.46
CA ALA A 138 -2.23 -13.07 -3.40
C ALA A 138 -2.13 -13.64 -4.83
N SER A 139 -1.57 -14.84 -4.99
CA SER A 139 -1.44 -15.52 -6.28
C SER A 139 -2.80 -15.85 -6.90
N GLU A 140 -3.74 -16.38 -6.11
CA GLU A 140 -5.13 -16.62 -6.54
C GLU A 140 -5.79 -15.34 -7.05
N LEU A 141 -5.69 -14.25 -6.27
CA LEU A 141 -6.28 -12.96 -6.63
C LEU A 141 -5.69 -12.45 -7.94
N CYS A 142 -4.36 -12.38 -8.04
CA CYS A 142 -3.67 -11.91 -9.23
C CYS A 142 -4.00 -12.73 -10.48
N ARG A 143 -4.09 -14.07 -10.35
CA ARG A 143 -4.49 -14.95 -11.47
C ARG A 143 -5.93 -14.68 -11.91
N ALA A 144 -6.83 -14.45 -10.97
CA ALA A 144 -8.24 -14.18 -11.27
C ALA A 144 -8.45 -12.81 -11.93
N THR A 145 -7.63 -11.81 -11.58
CA THR A 145 -7.80 -10.42 -12.03
C THR A 145 -6.96 -10.05 -13.25
N TYR A 146 -5.89 -10.79 -13.55
CA TYR A 146 -4.97 -10.52 -14.66
C TYR A 146 -5.68 -10.30 -16.01
N GLU A 147 -6.47 -11.28 -16.45
CA GLU A 147 -7.11 -11.24 -17.76
C GLU A 147 -8.23 -10.18 -17.86
N PRO A 148 -9.11 -10.02 -16.86
CA PRO A 148 -10.04 -8.89 -16.80
C PRO A 148 -9.35 -7.53 -16.90
N ILE A 149 -8.26 -7.32 -16.17
CA ILE A 149 -7.50 -6.06 -16.20
C ILE A 149 -6.87 -5.83 -17.58
N ARG A 150 -6.17 -6.83 -18.12
CA ARG A 150 -5.51 -6.77 -19.44
C ARG A 150 -6.47 -6.44 -20.58
N LYS A 151 -7.72 -6.89 -20.48
CA LYS A 151 -8.77 -6.65 -21.48
C LYS A 151 -9.54 -5.35 -21.26
N SER A 152 -9.40 -4.71 -20.10
CA SER A 152 -10.16 -3.51 -19.77
C SER A 152 -9.69 -2.32 -20.60
N SER A 153 -10.64 -1.56 -21.17
CA SER A 153 -10.35 -0.26 -21.78
C SER A 153 -10.17 0.85 -20.75
N ASP A 154 -10.58 0.60 -19.50
CA ASP A 154 -10.65 1.59 -18.44
C ASP A 154 -9.38 1.60 -17.57
N VAL A 155 -8.45 0.68 -17.84
CA VAL A 155 -7.18 0.54 -17.13
C VAL A 155 -6.02 0.88 -18.06
N ILE A 156 -5.00 1.54 -17.51
CA ILE A 156 -3.77 1.85 -18.24
C ILE A 156 -3.11 0.54 -18.68
N ARG A 157 -2.81 0.42 -19.98
CA ARG A 157 -2.14 -0.75 -20.53
C ARG A 157 -0.77 -0.97 -19.87
N GLY A 158 -0.48 -2.21 -19.48
CA GLY A 158 0.74 -2.58 -18.77
C GLY A 158 0.54 -2.74 -17.26
N ALA A 159 -0.58 -2.28 -16.70
CA ALA A 159 -0.89 -2.49 -15.29
C ALA A 159 -1.04 -3.99 -14.94
N GLU A 160 -1.40 -4.83 -15.92
CA GLU A 160 -1.43 -6.29 -15.76
C GLU A 160 -0.06 -6.91 -15.47
N ASP A 161 1.04 -6.25 -15.85
CA ASP A 161 2.39 -6.76 -15.62
C ASP A 161 2.67 -6.91 -14.13
N GLU A 162 2.16 -5.99 -13.29
CA GLU A 162 2.30 -6.08 -11.82
C GLU A 162 1.63 -7.33 -11.25
N LEU A 163 0.44 -7.67 -11.75
CA LEU A 163 -0.29 -8.88 -11.33
C LEU A 163 0.43 -10.16 -11.75
N SER A 164 1.15 -10.16 -12.88
CA SER A 164 1.89 -11.34 -13.35
C SER A 164 3.09 -11.69 -12.46
N ARG A 165 3.66 -10.70 -11.74
CA ARG A 165 4.85 -10.88 -10.91
C ARG A 165 4.54 -11.73 -9.69
N VAL A 166 3.35 -11.59 -9.09
CA VAL A 166 3.00 -12.32 -7.88
C VAL A 166 3.02 -13.85 -8.09
N PRO A 167 2.28 -14.42 -9.06
CA PRO A 167 2.35 -15.85 -9.32
C PRO A 167 3.73 -16.34 -9.74
N LEU A 168 4.50 -15.53 -10.48
CA LEU A 168 5.88 -15.87 -10.85
C LEU A 168 6.75 -16.11 -9.60
N TYR A 169 6.75 -15.19 -8.63
CA TYR A 169 7.59 -15.33 -7.44
C TYR A 169 7.12 -16.46 -6.50
N VAL A 170 5.82 -16.74 -6.44
CA VAL A 170 5.30 -17.93 -5.72
C VAL A 170 5.79 -19.22 -6.36
N SER A 171 5.74 -19.32 -7.70
CA SER A 171 6.27 -20.48 -8.42
C SER A 171 7.79 -20.63 -8.26
N LEU A 172 8.55 -19.52 -8.23
CA LEU A 172 9.99 -19.55 -7.98
C LEU A 172 10.34 -19.98 -6.56
N GLU A 173 9.61 -19.52 -5.55
CA GLU A 173 9.78 -19.96 -4.16
C GLU A 173 9.46 -21.46 -4.01
N THR A 174 8.42 -21.93 -4.69
CA THR A 174 8.06 -23.37 -4.72
C THR A 174 9.19 -24.19 -5.34
N ALA A 175 9.71 -23.75 -6.50
CA ALA A 175 10.85 -24.39 -7.16
C ALA A 175 12.10 -24.40 -6.27
N TYR A 176 12.36 -23.31 -5.55
CA TYR A 176 13.45 -23.22 -4.60
C TYR A 176 13.31 -24.24 -3.46
N CYS A 177 12.14 -24.29 -2.83
CA CYS A 177 11.85 -25.26 -1.76
C CYS A 177 12.01 -26.71 -2.22
N GLN A 178 11.53 -27.05 -3.42
CA GLN A 178 11.74 -28.36 -4.03
C GLN A 178 13.23 -28.68 -4.20
N GLN A 179 14.03 -27.72 -4.66
CA GLN A 179 15.48 -27.92 -4.78
C GLN A 179 16.16 -28.13 -3.44
N GLN A 180 15.76 -27.37 -2.40
CA GLN A 180 16.29 -27.53 -1.05
C GLN A 180 15.93 -28.89 -0.44
N SER A 181 14.77 -29.47 -0.79
CA SER A 181 14.37 -30.82 -0.36
C SER A 181 14.99 -31.95 -1.20
N GLY A 182 15.75 -31.62 -2.24
CA GLY A 182 16.36 -32.60 -3.16
C GLY A 182 15.41 -33.12 -4.24
N GLU A 183 14.25 -32.50 -4.41
CA GLU A 183 13.27 -32.81 -5.45
C GLU A 183 13.64 -32.17 -6.79
N THR A 184 13.19 -32.80 -7.88
CA THR A 184 13.39 -32.27 -9.23
C THR A 184 12.30 -31.26 -9.59
N VAL A 185 12.69 -30.05 -9.98
CA VAL A 185 11.77 -29.02 -10.48
C VAL A 185 11.41 -29.27 -11.94
N ASP A 186 10.12 -29.36 -12.25
CA ASP A 186 9.61 -29.37 -13.62
C ASP A 186 9.48 -27.94 -14.17
N TRP A 187 10.58 -27.46 -14.74
CA TRP A 187 10.63 -26.11 -15.34
C TRP A 187 9.70 -25.94 -16.54
N GLN A 188 9.35 -27.01 -17.26
CA GLN A 188 8.44 -26.93 -18.40
C GLN A 188 6.99 -26.77 -17.92
N ALA A 189 6.60 -27.48 -16.86
CA ALA A 189 5.30 -27.30 -16.24
C ALA A 189 5.15 -25.88 -15.67
N LEU A 190 6.17 -25.36 -14.99
CA LEU A 190 6.18 -23.99 -14.46
C LEU A 190 6.02 -22.96 -15.59
N GLU A 191 6.77 -23.11 -16.70
CA GLU A 191 6.63 -22.21 -17.86
C GLU A 191 5.22 -22.27 -18.47
N ALA A 192 4.64 -23.47 -18.59
CA ALA A 192 3.28 -23.64 -19.08
C ALA A 192 2.23 -23.01 -18.14
N GLU A 193 2.43 -23.08 -16.83
CA GLU A 193 1.55 -22.47 -15.82
C GLU A 193 1.57 -20.94 -15.87
N LEU A 194 2.72 -20.35 -16.18
CA LEU A 194 2.92 -18.90 -16.28
C LEU A 194 2.57 -18.33 -17.66
N GLN A 195 2.46 -19.19 -18.67
CA GLN A 195 2.14 -18.82 -20.05
C GLN A 195 0.89 -17.93 -20.17
N PRO A 196 -0.25 -18.21 -19.50
CA PRO A 196 -1.47 -17.40 -19.59
C PRO A 196 -1.31 -15.98 -19.03
N LEU A 197 -0.30 -15.73 -18.20
CA LEU A 197 -0.01 -14.45 -17.57
C LEU A 197 0.92 -13.56 -18.42
N GLY A 198 1.02 -13.82 -19.73
CA GLY A 198 1.83 -13.00 -20.65
C GLY A 198 3.35 -13.21 -20.53
N LEU A 199 3.80 -14.14 -19.69
CA LEU A 199 5.22 -14.44 -19.47
C LEU A 199 5.85 -15.30 -20.60
N SER A 200 5.02 -15.81 -21.52
CA SER A 200 5.40 -16.67 -22.66
C SER A 200 6.36 -16.01 -23.67
N GLY A 201 6.39 -14.68 -23.74
CA GLY A 201 7.22 -13.94 -24.70
C GLY A 201 8.65 -13.65 -24.23
N LYS A 202 9.04 -14.12 -23.03
CA LYS A 202 10.29 -13.76 -22.37
C LYS A 202 11.09 -15.00 -21.92
N PRO A 203 11.41 -15.96 -22.81
CA PRO A 203 12.12 -17.20 -22.43
C PRO A 203 13.48 -16.93 -21.78
N GLN A 204 14.16 -15.85 -22.19
CA GLN A 204 15.41 -15.42 -21.56
C GLN A 204 15.22 -15.01 -20.09
N VAL A 205 14.10 -14.38 -19.73
CA VAL A 205 13.83 -13.95 -18.36
C VAL A 205 13.66 -15.15 -17.43
N LEU A 206 12.92 -16.19 -17.84
CA LEU A 206 12.78 -17.40 -17.04
C LEU A 206 14.10 -18.18 -16.94
N ALA A 207 14.86 -18.27 -18.03
CA ALA A 207 16.18 -18.89 -18.02
C ALA A 207 17.15 -18.17 -17.07
N ASP A 208 17.13 -16.85 -17.10
CA ASP A 208 17.91 -15.98 -16.22
C ASP A 208 17.50 -16.12 -14.75
N LEU A 209 16.20 -16.10 -14.45
CA LEU A 209 15.69 -16.28 -13.09
C LEU A 209 16.05 -17.66 -12.54
N ARG A 210 15.93 -18.71 -13.35
CA ARG A 210 16.36 -20.07 -12.99
C ARG A 210 17.86 -20.13 -12.68
N ARG A 211 18.68 -19.47 -13.50
CA ARG A 211 20.12 -19.37 -13.26
C ARG A 211 20.39 -18.63 -11.95
N ASP A 212 19.77 -17.47 -11.76
CA ASP A 212 20.00 -16.62 -10.59
C ASP A 212 19.47 -17.28 -9.30
N LEU A 213 18.46 -18.16 -9.39
CA LEU A 213 17.93 -18.95 -8.26
C LEU A 213 18.89 -20.04 -7.78
N THR A 214 19.64 -20.65 -8.70
CA THR A 214 20.45 -21.84 -8.44
C THR A 214 21.94 -21.54 -8.34
N ALA A 215 22.38 -20.42 -8.92
CA ALA A 215 23.79 -20.06 -8.96
C ALA A 215 24.25 -19.54 -7.59
N PRO A 216 25.46 -19.93 -7.14
CA PRO A 216 26.07 -19.26 -6.01
C PRO A 216 26.26 -17.77 -6.34
N LEU A 217 26.17 -16.93 -5.30
CA LEU A 217 26.56 -15.54 -5.43
C LEU A 217 28.05 -15.45 -5.83
N PRO A 218 28.41 -14.55 -6.75
CA PRO A 218 29.81 -14.26 -7.07
C PRO A 218 30.53 -13.72 -5.84
N ARG A 219 31.86 -13.76 -5.90
CA ARG A 219 32.68 -13.09 -4.88
C ARG A 219 32.49 -11.56 -4.95
N PRO A 220 32.77 -10.82 -3.86
CA PRO A 220 32.59 -9.36 -3.84
C PRO A 220 33.32 -8.59 -4.96
N ASP A 221 34.49 -9.07 -5.39
CA ASP A 221 35.25 -8.52 -6.51
C ASP A 221 34.54 -8.74 -7.86
N GLU A 222 33.98 -9.93 -8.07
CA GLU A 222 33.18 -10.26 -9.27
C GLU A 222 31.87 -9.47 -9.31
N LEU A 223 31.20 -9.32 -8.16
CA LEU A 223 29.99 -8.50 -8.01
C LEU A 223 30.24 -7.03 -8.36
N SER A 224 31.40 -6.50 -7.98
CA SER A 224 31.79 -5.12 -8.30
C SER A 224 31.99 -4.91 -9.81
N VAL A 225 32.53 -5.92 -10.50
CA VAL A 225 32.65 -5.91 -11.97
C VAL A 225 31.27 -6.00 -12.64
N GLU A 226 30.39 -6.86 -12.14
CA GLU A 226 29.01 -6.98 -12.66
C GLU A 226 28.25 -5.65 -12.50
N PHE A 227 28.34 -5.00 -11.33
CA PHE A 227 27.74 -3.68 -11.10
C PHE A 227 28.18 -2.62 -12.11
N GLN A 228 29.47 -2.58 -12.47
CA GLN A 228 29.99 -1.60 -13.43
C GLN A 228 29.57 -1.87 -14.87
N ASN A 229 29.34 -3.13 -15.22
CA ASN A 229 29.02 -3.54 -16.57
C ASN A 229 27.51 -3.56 -16.83
N ASP A 230 26.73 -4.05 -15.87
CA ASP A 230 25.28 -4.21 -15.96
C ASP A 230 24.62 -4.09 -14.57
N LEU A 231 24.27 -2.85 -14.21
CA LEU A 231 23.58 -2.55 -12.95
C LEU A 231 22.27 -3.31 -12.79
N ALA A 232 21.50 -3.47 -13.88
CA ALA A 232 20.20 -4.12 -13.82
C ALA A 232 20.34 -5.63 -13.53
N GLN A 233 21.30 -6.28 -14.18
CA GLN A 233 21.63 -7.68 -13.91
C GLN A 233 22.15 -7.86 -12.48
N PHE A 234 23.07 -6.98 -12.05
CA PHE A 234 23.60 -6.97 -10.68
C PHE A 234 22.47 -6.88 -9.63
N LEU A 235 21.57 -5.90 -9.76
CA LEU A 235 20.46 -5.71 -8.82
C LEU A 235 19.47 -6.88 -8.85
N ARG A 236 19.18 -7.44 -10.03
CA ARG A 236 18.30 -8.61 -10.14
C ARG A 236 18.89 -9.83 -9.44
N ARG A 237 20.19 -10.07 -9.62
CA ARG A 237 20.87 -11.21 -9.00
C ARG A 237 20.95 -11.07 -7.49
N LEU A 238 21.25 -9.87 -6.98
CA LEU A 238 21.20 -9.60 -5.55
C LEU A 238 19.79 -9.78 -4.98
N ALA A 239 18.76 -9.30 -5.68
CA ALA A 239 17.37 -9.50 -5.26
C ALA A 239 17.02 -10.98 -5.11
N MET A 240 17.39 -11.81 -6.10
CA MET A 240 17.11 -13.25 -6.04
C MET A 240 17.87 -13.93 -4.91
N ALA A 241 19.14 -13.58 -4.71
CA ALA A 241 19.92 -14.11 -3.62
C ALA A 241 19.40 -13.67 -2.24
N ALA A 242 18.89 -12.44 -2.12
CA ALA A 242 18.21 -11.96 -0.92
C ALA A 242 16.93 -12.77 -0.67
N CYS A 243 16.12 -13.05 -1.71
CA CYS A 243 14.94 -13.92 -1.59
C CYS A 243 15.30 -15.30 -1.03
N CYS A 244 16.30 -15.97 -1.60
CA CYS A 244 16.77 -17.26 -1.10
C CYS A 244 17.26 -17.17 0.35
N HIS A 245 18.08 -16.17 0.67
CA HIS A 245 18.65 -16.00 2.00
C HIS A 245 17.56 -15.73 3.07
N LEU A 246 16.66 -14.79 2.83
CA LEU A 246 15.64 -14.41 3.80
C LEU A 246 14.53 -15.47 3.92
N ALA A 247 14.24 -16.23 2.86
CA ALA A 247 13.36 -17.41 2.97
C ALA A 247 13.95 -18.47 3.90
N THR A 248 15.24 -18.81 3.72
CA THR A 248 15.89 -19.84 4.55
C THR A 248 16.12 -19.41 5.99
N HIS A 249 16.54 -18.16 6.21
CA HIS A 249 17.03 -17.72 7.51
C HIS A 249 16.05 -16.86 8.31
N LYS A 250 15.10 -16.20 7.64
CA LYS A 250 14.20 -15.21 8.26
C LYS A 250 12.71 -15.53 8.12
N GLN A 251 12.37 -16.67 7.51
CA GLN A 251 10.98 -17.08 7.24
C GLN A 251 10.21 -16.04 6.43
N MET A 252 10.91 -15.30 5.56
CA MET A 252 10.33 -14.26 4.72
C MET A 252 10.11 -14.81 3.32
N SER A 253 8.90 -14.64 2.77
CA SER A 253 8.62 -15.16 1.44
C SER A 253 9.40 -14.44 0.35
N PHE A 254 9.45 -15.05 -0.84
CA PHE A 254 10.08 -14.41 -1.99
C PHE A 254 9.31 -13.14 -2.38
N LEU A 255 7.99 -13.14 -2.24
CA LEU A 255 7.15 -11.97 -2.51
C LEU A 255 7.45 -10.82 -1.55
N THR A 256 7.47 -11.10 -0.24
CA THR A 256 7.80 -10.09 0.77
C THR A 256 9.19 -9.53 0.50
N THR A 257 10.20 -10.39 0.34
CA THR A 257 11.57 -9.96 0.07
C THR A 257 11.66 -9.12 -1.20
N ARG A 258 10.95 -9.52 -2.26
CA ARG A 258 10.94 -8.77 -3.52
C ARG A 258 10.30 -7.40 -3.38
N ALA A 259 9.18 -7.28 -2.65
CA ALA A 259 8.53 -6.01 -2.39
C ALA A 259 9.47 -5.05 -1.63
N LEU A 260 10.14 -5.54 -0.59
CA LEU A 260 11.14 -4.77 0.17
C LEU A 260 12.32 -4.32 -0.72
N TRP A 261 12.82 -5.24 -1.55
CA TRP A 261 13.92 -4.95 -2.47
C TRP A 261 13.53 -3.88 -3.51
N ASP A 262 12.35 -4.01 -4.11
CA ASP A 262 11.85 -3.06 -5.11
C ASP A 262 11.66 -1.67 -4.49
N ALA A 263 11.09 -1.58 -3.28
CA ALA A 263 10.95 -0.32 -2.56
C ALA A 263 12.32 0.33 -2.24
N LEU A 264 13.31 -0.48 -1.84
CA LEU A 264 14.67 0.00 -1.58
C LEU A 264 15.34 0.51 -2.86
N VAL A 265 15.25 -0.23 -3.97
CA VAL A 265 15.85 0.20 -5.24
C VAL A 265 15.15 1.45 -5.77
N GLU A 266 13.81 1.53 -5.71
CA GLU A 266 13.05 2.72 -6.11
C GLU A 266 13.52 3.96 -5.32
N PHE A 267 13.69 3.82 -4.01
CA PHE A 267 14.27 4.87 -3.17
C PHE A 267 15.66 5.26 -3.63
N LEU A 268 16.57 4.30 -3.79
CA LEU A 268 17.97 4.54 -4.10
C LEU A 268 18.16 5.20 -5.48
N GLU A 269 17.33 4.84 -6.46
CA GLU A 269 17.34 5.39 -7.82
C GLU A 269 16.74 6.80 -7.91
N ARG A 270 15.85 7.18 -6.99
CA ARG A 270 15.24 8.52 -6.95
C ARG A 270 16.11 9.59 -6.30
N ARG A 271 17.23 9.21 -5.70
CA ARG A 271 18.16 10.18 -5.09
C ARG A 271 18.87 11.00 -6.16
N ASP A 272 19.09 12.26 -5.86
CA ASP A 272 19.84 13.18 -6.72
C ASP A 272 21.37 12.99 -6.54
N VAL A 273 21.85 11.79 -6.86
CA VAL A 273 23.28 11.45 -6.78
C VAL A 273 23.84 11.33 -8.20
N PRO A 274 24.87 12.12 -8.57
CA PRO A 274 25.51 12.02 -9.87
C PRO A 274 26.00 10.59 -10.15
N PRO A 275 25.76 10.03 -11.36
CA PRO A 275 26.24 8.69 -11.72
C PRO A 275 27.75 8.49 -11.52
N SER A 276 28.53 9.57 -11.61
CA SER A 276 29.98 9.55 -11.36
C SER A 276 30.36 9.20 -9.92
N LYS A 277 29.45 9.36 -8.95
CA LYS A 277 29.64 8.97 -7.55
C LYS A 277 29.15 7.55 -7.26
N LEU A 278 28.30 6.98 -8.12
CA LEU A 278 27.73 5.63 -8.00
C LEU A 278 28.62 4.60 -8.72
N ARG A 279 29.94 4.63 -8.50
CA ARG A 279 30.91 3.77 -9.21
C ARG A 279 31.19 2.43 -8.55
N SER A 280 30.65 2.22 -7.35
CA SER A 280 30.81 0.99 -6.58
C SER A 280 29.46 0.58 -5.97
N PRO A 281 29.26 -0.71 -5.71
CA PRO A 281 28.08 -1.20 -4.99
C PRO A 281 27.87 -0.47 -3.66
N GLU A 282 28.93 -0.29 -2.86
CA GLU A 282 28.84 0.41 -1.57
C GLU A 282 28.33 1.85 -1.73
N ALA A 283 28.84 2.60 -2.70
CA ALA A 283 28.37 3.96 -2.96
C ALA A 283 26.90 4.00 -3.42
N PHE A 284 26.43 2.95 -4.11
CA PHE A 284 25.02 2.83 -4.48
C PHE A 284 24.13 2.61 -3.25
N PHE A 285 24.54 1.78 -2.30
CA PHE A 285 23.77 1.51 -1.08
C PHE A 285 24.01 2.53 0.06
N THR A 286 24.89 3.51 -0.11
CA THR A 286 25.12 4.53 0.92
C THR A 286 24.15 5.69 0.75
N PHE A 287 23.37 6.03 1.77
CA PHE A 287 22.46 7.18 1.80
C PHE A 287 22.47 7.87 3.18
N SER A 288 21.84 9.03 3.28
CA SER A 288 21.69 9.82 4.50
C SER A 288 20.27 9.73 5.09
N GLU A 289 20.15 10.01 6.39
CA GLU A 289 18.86 10.00 7.09
C GLU A 289 17.86 10.96 6.45
N ASP A 290 18.29 12.19 6.12
CA ASP A 290 17.47 13.22 5.45
C ASP A 290 16.94 12.77 4.08
N GLU A 291 17.69 11.93 3.34
CA GLU A 291 17.23 11.39 2.06
C GLU A 291 16.11 10.37 2.28
N LEU A 292 16.29 9.48 3.25
CA LEU A 292 15.29 8.46 3.58
C LEU A 292 14.03 9.10 4.17
N ASP A 293 14.16 10.02 5.13
CA ASP A 293 13.05 10.73 5.75
C ASP A 293 12.19 11.46 4.70
N ARG A 294 12.82 12.21 3.80
CA ARG A 294 12.12 12.90 2.70
C ARG A 294 11.35 11.92 1.81
N TYR A 295 11.93 10.75 1.52
CA TYR A 295 11.28 9.74 0.71
C TYR A 295 10.09 9.11 1.43
N LEU A 296 10.23 8.76 2.71
CA LEU A 296 9.14 8.25 3.54
C LEU A 296 8.00 9.26 3.65
N HIS A 297 8.32 10.54 3.86
CA HIS A 297 7.32 11.61 3.88
C HIS A 297 6.54 11.71 2.58
N GLN A 298 7.19 11.51 1.42
CA GLN A 298 6.51 11.48 0.12
C GLN A 298 5.57 10.28 -0.03
N LEU A 299 5.94 9.11 0.51
CA LEU A 299 5.09 7.92 0.46
C LEU A 299 3.86 8.06 1.37
N VAL A 300 4.01 8.71 2.52
CA VAL A 300 2.95 8.84 3.53
C VAL A 300 2.01 10.01 3.26
N ASN A 301 2.51 11.14 2.73
CA ASN A 301 1.73 12.36 2.52
C ASN A 301 1.36 12.64 1.06
N ALA A 302 1.45 11.64 0.18
CA ALA A 302 1.02 11.82 -1.21
C ALA A 302 -0.50 11.93 -1.29
N ILE A 303 -0.98 13.10 -1.74
CA ILE A 303 -2.41 13.49 -1.89
C ILE A 303 -3.22 12.48 -2.73
N LEU A 304 -2.56 11.68 -3.58
CA LEU A 304 -3.20 10.83 -4.59
C LEU A 304 -2.90 9.33 -4.45
N SER A 305 -2.07 8.91 -3.49
CA SER A 305 -1.73 7.48 -3.30
C SER A 305 -1.13 7.31 -1.90
N GLU A 306 -1.89 6.70 -0.99
CA GLU A 306 -1.43 6.44 0.36
C GLU A 306 -0.50 5.21 0.35
N ARG A 307 0.79 5.41 0.04
CA ARG A 307 1.81 4.34 0.03
C ARG A 307 2.38 4.09 1.43
N SER A 308 1.55 4.22 2.47
CA SER A 308 1.93 4.03 3.87
C SER A 308 2.45 2.61 4.11
N THR A 309 1.82 1.61 3.49
CA THR A 309 2.27 0.21 3.47
C THR A 309 3.69 0.07 2.90
N THR A 310 3.99 0.68 1.74
CA THR A 310 5.35 0.71 1.19
C THR A 310 6.33 1.41 2.14
N ALA A 311 5.93 2.53 2.75
CA ALA A 311 6.80 3.29 3.65
C ALA A 311 7.22 2.48 4.88
N VAL A 312 6.24 1.84 5.54
CA VAL A 312 6.48 0.97 6.69
C VAL A 312 7.25 -0.28 6.27
N GLY A 313 6.87 -0.92 5.16
CA GLY A 313 7.58 -2.05 4.59
C GLY A 313 9.06 -1.73 4.35
N LEU A 314 9.35 -0.64 3.63
CA LEU A 314 10.72 -0.20 3.35
C LEU A 314 11.52 0.05 4.64
N LEU A 315 11.00 0.85 5.56
CA LEU A 315 11.72 1.25 6.77
C LEU A 315 12.03 0.07 7.70
N TRP A 316 11.10 -0.89 7.83
CA TRP A 316 11.34 -2.11 8.60
C TRP A 316 12.12 -3.18 7.82
N GLY A 317 12.06 -3.16 6.49
CA GLY A 317 12.77 -4.08 5.61
C GLY A 317 14.26 -3.76 5.41
N ILE A 318 14.65 -2.48 5.51
CA ILE A 318 16.05 -2.05 5.35
C ILE A 318 17.02 -2.87 6.24
N PRO A 319 16.81 -3.04 7.56
CA PRO A 319 17.69 -3.86 8.38
C PRO A 319 17.96 -5.27 7.83
N TYR A 320 16.93 -5.96 7.33
CA TYR A 320 17.07 -7.29 6.73
C TYR A 320 17.95 -7.28 5.48
N LEU A 321 17.68 -6.34 4.58
CA LEU A 321 18.44 -6.21 3.34
C LEU A 321 19.89 -5.79 3.62
N TYR A 322 20.12 -4.93 4.62
CA TYR A 322 21.46 -4.47 4.96
C TYR A 322 22.26 -5.52 5.73
N ASP A 323 21.63 -6.33 6.59
CA ASP A 323 22.27 -7.50 7.19
C ASP A 323 22.73 -8.48 6.10
N PHE A 324 21.88 -8.74 5.11
CA PHE A 324 22.23 -9.57 3.94
C PHE A 324 23.38 -8.97 3.13
N LEU A 325 23.30 -7.70 2.72
CA LEU A 325 24.33 -7.02 1.92
C LEU A 325 25.68 -6.97 2.65
N HIS A 326 25.65 -6.76 3.97
CA HIS A 326 26.85 -6.80 4.82
C HIS A 326 27.42 -8.21 4.89
N GLY A 327 26.59 -9.22 5.13
CA GLY A 327 27.00 -10.63 5.21
C GLY A 327 27.68 -11.15 3.95
N ILE A 328 27.30 -10.65 2.77
CA ILE A 328 27.93 -11.00 1.49
C ILE A 328 29.06 -10.04 1.07
N GLY A 329 29.39 -9.04 1.89
CA GLY A 329 30.50 -8.12 1.65
C GLY A 329 30.26 -7.07 0.56
N VAL A 330 29.00 -6.74 0.25
CA VAL A 330 28.65 -5.66 -0.70
C VAL A 330 28.79 -4.26 -0.07
N ILE A 331 28.60 -4.17 1.24
CA ILE A 331 28.75 -2.94 2.03
C ILE A 331 29.70 -3.15 3.20
N ALA A 332 30.42 -2.11 3.62
CA ALA A 332 31.27 -2.17 4.80
C ALA A 332 30.45 -2.12 6.11
N THR A 333 31.07 -2.57 7.20
CA THR A 333 30.49 -2.49 8.55
C THR A 333 30.08 -1.07 8.96
N SER A 334 30.83 -0.04 8.55
CA SER A 334 30.48 1.36 8.86
C SER A 334 29.18 1.78 8.20
N THR A 335 28.99 1.42 6.93
CA THR A 335 27.79 1.72 6.14
C THR A 335 26.58 0.99 6.72
N HIS A 336 26.76 -0.29 7.07
CA HIS A 336 25.75 -1.09 7.77
C HIS A 336 25.31 -0.42 9.09
N GLN A 337 26.25 -0.17 10.00
CA GLN A 337 25.94 0.43 11.32
C GLN A 337 25.25 1.80 11.20
N GLN A 338 25.69 2.62 10.25
CA GLN A 338 25.08 3.92 9.97
C GLN A 338 23.61 3.78 9.57
N VAL A 339 23.31 2.86 8.65
CA VAL A 339 21.94 2.64 8.16
C VAL A 339 21.03 2.04 9.25
N ILE A 340 21.54 1.12 10.08
CA ILE A 340 20.77 0.58 11.21
C ILE A 340 20.43 1.68 12.22
N ALA A 341 21.36 2.59 12.52
CA ALA A 341 21.10 3.72 13.41
C ALA A 341 20.03 4.67 12.85
N MET A 342 20.13 5.04 11.57
CA MET A 342 19.17 5.92 10.89
C MET A 342 17.76 5.33 10.89
N THR A 343 17.63 4.06 10.51
CA THR A 343 16.33 3.38 10.49
C THR A 343 15.72 3.26 11.88
N THR A 344 16.52 3.01 12.91
CA THR A 344 16.05 2.99 14.31
C THR A 344 15.46 4.33 14.72
N ASN A 345 16.08 5.45 14.34
CA ASN A 345 15.55 6.78 14.64
C ASN A 345 14.22 7.05 13.91
N LEU A 346 14.20 6.82 12.60
CA LEU A 346 13.02 7.09 11.77
C LEU A 346 11.83 6.18 12.11
N LYS A 347 12.06 4.96 12.60
CA LYS A 347 10.98 4.09 13.10
C LYS A 347 10.23 4.74 14.25
N GLY A 348 10.94 5.40 15.18
CA GLY A 348 10.31 6.12 16.29
C GLY A 348 9.37 7.24 15.80
N VAL A 349 9.81 7.99 14.77
CA VAL A 349 9.01 9.06 14.15
C VAL A 349 7.78 8.48 13.45
N LEU A 350 7.96 7.46 12.60
CA LEU A 350 6.87 6.87 11.83
C LEU A 350 5.87 6.13 12.74
N SER A 351 6.34 5.51 13.82
CA SER A 351 5.46 4.89 14.81
C SER A 351 4.58 5.90 15.53
N ALA A 352 5.09 7.10 15.83
CA ALA A 352 4.30 8.17 16.41
C ALA A 352 3.25 8.71 15.43
N PHE A 353 3.58 8.79 14.14
CA PHE A 353 2.64 9.19 13.09
C PHE A 353 1.44 8.23 12.98
N PHE A 354 1.69 6.92 13.05
CA PHE A 354 0.65 5.88 12.97
C PHE A 354 0.14 5.39 14.33
N ALA A 355 0.25 6.19 15.40
CA ALA A 355 0.01 5.72 16.79
C ALA A 355 -1.37 5.08 17.04
N GLN A 356 -2.37 5.30 16.19
CA GLN A 356 -3.70 4.70 16.29
C GLN A 356 -3.91 3.48 15.38
N SER A 357 -3.00 3.24 14.44
CA SER A 357 -3.19 2.28 13.35
C SER A 357 -1.96 1.41 13.08
N LEU A 358 -1.00 1.31 14.01
CA LEU A 358 0.19 0.48 13.84
C LEU A 358 -0.14 -0.99 13.58
N TRP A 359 -1.24 -1.48 14.14
CA TRP A 359 -1.70 -2.85 13.97
C TRP A 359 -1.89 -3.26 12.50
N ARG A 360 -2.23 -2.31 11.62
CA ARG A 360 -2.36 -2.55 10.17
C ARG A 360 -1.03 -2.94 9.50
N PHE A 361 0.08 -2.63 10.16
CA PHE A 361 1.42 -2.91 9.67
C PHE A 361 2.14 -3.99 10.49
N ASP A 362 1.40 -4.79 11.27
CA ASP A 362 1.95 -5.87 12.10
C ASP A 362 2.67 -6.96 11.28
N PHE A 363 2.53 -6.95 9.95
CA PHE A 363 3.31 -7.81 9.05
C PHE A 363 4.83 -7.74 9.32
N VAL A 364 5.35 -6.59 9.75
CA VAL A 364 6.79 -6.42 10.05
C VAL A 364 7.26 -7.28 11.23
N HIS A 365 6.30 -7.77 12.04
CA HIS A 365 6.53 -8.63 13.20
C HIS A 365 6.17 -10.10 12.95
N ARG A 366 5.73 -10.44 11.74
CA ARG A 366 5.51 -11.84 11.31
C ARG A 366 6.80 -12.51 10.84
N TRP A 367 7.83 -11.72 10.54
CA TRP A 367 9.15 -12.21 10.14
C TRP A 367 10.00 -12.51 11.39
N GLN A 368 11.02 -13.36 11.24
CA GLN A 368 12.05 -13.47 12.29
C GLN A 368 12.82 -12.15 12.42
N PRO A 369 13.33 -11.75 13.59
CA PRO A 369 14.04 -10.48 13.74
C PRO A 369 15.30 -10.40 12.84
N PRO A 370 15.67 -9.21 12.35
CA PRO A 370 16.93 -9.02 11.63
C PRO A 370 18.11 -9.24 12.60
N ASP A 371 19.27 -9.64 12.08
CA ASP A 371 20.45 -9.99 12.90
C ASP A 371 21.02 -8.77 13.64
N SER A 372 20.79 -7.57 13.11
CA SER A 372 21.21 -6.30 13.71
C SER A 372 20.30 -5.78 14.83
N ILE A 373 19.15 -6.41 15.09
CA ILE A 373 18.19 -5.95 16.10
C ILE A 373 18.01 -7.00 17.20
N GLU A 374 18.13 -6.57 18.45
CA GLU A 374 17.93 -7.44 19.60
C GLU A 374 16.48 -7.96 19.68
N LEU A 375 16.32 -9.26 19.98
CA LEU A 375 15.01 -9.91 20.08
C LEU A 375 14.08 -9.20 21.08
N ALA A 376 14.61 -8.72 22.21
CA ALA A 376 13.80 -8.02 23.21
C ALA A 376 13.23 -6.70 22.68
N THR A 377 14.03 -5.95 21.91
CA THR A 377 13.60 -4.71 21.24
C THR A 377 12.52 -5.00 20.20
N PHE A 378 12.72 -6.05 19.40
CA PHE A 378 11.75 -6.48 18.39
C PHE A 378 10.41 -6.89 19.02
N GLN A 379 10.44 -7.66 20.12
CA GLN A 379 9.23 -8.07 20.85
C GLN A 379 8.51 -6.90 21.53
N ALA A 380 9.27 -5.94 22.09
CA ALA A 380 8.69 -4.73 22.66
C ALA A 380 8.03 -3.86 21.60
N GLU A 381 8.58 -3.80 20.39
CA GLU A 381 7.96 -3.12 19.24
C GLU A 381 6.67 -3.83 18.82
N ALA A 382 6.68 -5.16 18.68
CA ALA A 382 5.50 -5.94 18.34
C ALA A 382 4.35 -5.77 19.34
N ALA A 383 4.66 -5.66 20.63
CA ALA A 383 3.66 -5.36 21.65
C ALA A 383 2.98 -4.00 21.40
N ARG A 384 3.75 -2.96 21.08
CA ARG A 384 3.19 -1.63 20.76
C ARG A 384 2.26 -1.66 19.55
N PHE A 385 2.62 -2.42 18.51
CA PHE A 385 1.78 -2.56 17.32
C PHE A 385 0.43 -3.20 17.68
N ARG A 386 0.46 -4.29 18.45
CA ARG A 386 -0.74 -4.97 18.95
C ARG A 386 -1.59 -4.08 19.85
N ASP A 387 -0.97 -3.31 20.74
CA ASP A 387 -1.68 -2.42 21.65
C ASP A 387 -2.56 -1.42 20.87
N THR A 388 -2.12 -0.97 19.69
CA THR A 388 -2.95 -0.07 18.87
C THR A 388 -4.23 -0.71 18.33
N PHE A 389 -4.33 -2.03 18.26
CA PHE A 389 -5.58 -2.72 17.90
C PHE A 389 -6.54 -2.82 19.09
N GLU A 390 -6.00 -3.05 20.30
CA GLU A 390 -6.79 -3.32 21.50
C GLU A 390 -7.42 -2.06 22.11
N HIS A 391 -6.86 -0.89 21.80
CA HIS A 391 -7.38 0.39 22.28
C HIS A 391 -8.49 0.91 21.36
N THR A 392 -9.73 0.78 21.82
CA THR A 392 -10.90 1.43 21.22
C THR A 392 -11.02 2.86 21.71
N TYR A 393 -11.11 3.81 20.78
CA TYR A 393 -11.38 5.21 21.03
C TYR A 393 -12.87 5.47 20.75
N PRO A 394 -13.71 5.73 21.74
CA PRO A 394 -15.12 5.98 21.47
C PRO A 394 -15.32 7.12 20.46
N LEU A 395 -16.27 6.96 19.53
CA LEU A 395 -16.67 8.05 18.65
C LEU A 395 -16.96 9.30 19.48
N SER A 396 -16.39 10.42 19.03
CA SER A 396 -16.47 11.69 19.74
C SER A 396 -17.92 12.19 19.82
N ASP A 397 -18.27 12.73 20.99
CA ASP A 397 -19.51 13.44 21.27
C ASP A 397 -19.42 14.94 20.93
N GLU A 398 -18.23 15.41 20.51
CA GLU A 398 -18.02 16.80 20.10
C GLU A 398 -18.60 17.06 18.70
N PRO A 399 -19.39 18.14 18.51
CA PRO A 399 -19.93 18.53 17.22
C PRO A 399 -18.86 18.69 16.14
N ALA A 400 -19.19 18.33 14.90
CA ALA A 400 -18.25 18.40 13.77
C ALA A 400 -17.62 19.79 13.57
N ALA A 401 -18.42 20.86 13.72
CA ALA A 401 -17.94 22.24 13.56
C ALA A 401 -16.85 22.62 14.58
N GLU A 402 -17.03 22.24 15.85
CA GLU A 402 -16.06 22.51 16.92
C GLU A 402 -14.78 21.70 16.73
N ARG A 403 -14.93 20.44 16.28
CA ARG A 403 -13.79 19.57 15.96
C ARG A 403 -12.98 20.09 14.78
N GLN A 404 -13.64 20.51 13.69
CA GLN A 404 -12.97 21.01 12.50
C GLN A 404 -12.21 22.31 12.81
N GLU A 405 -12.81 23.20 13.61
CA GLU A 405 -12.12 24.41 14.09
C GLU A 405 -10.90 24.06 14.95
N ARG A 406 -11.00 23.08 15.86
CA ARG A 406 -9.85 22.61 16.64
C ARG A 406 -8.77 21.99 15.76
N GLN A 407 -9.12 21.11 14.83
CA GLN A 407 -8.17 20.49 13.91
C GLN A 407 -7.44 21.53 13.05
N LEU A 408 -8.15 22.54 12.55
CA LEU A 408 -7.54 23.65 11.81
C LEU A 408 -6.60 24.47 12.70
N ASN A 409 -6.98 24.72 13.96
CA ASN A 409 -6.14 25.43 14.93
C ASN A 409 -4.89 24.62 15.32
N ASP A 410 -5.02 23.31 15.53
CA ASP A 410 -3.91 22.41 15.84
C ASP A 410 -2.96 22.26 14.65
N TRP A 411 -3.51 22.14 13.43
CA TRP A 411 -2.73 22.15 12.19
C TRP A 411 -1.99 23.47 11.99
N ALA A 412 -2.66 24.61 12.16
CA ALA A 412 -2.03 25.92 12.10
C ALA A 412 -0.91 26.07 13.15
N ALA A 413 -1.13 25.58 14.38
CA ALA A 413 -0.12 25.58 15.44
C ALA A 413 1.08 24.68 15.10
N SER A 414 0.86 23.54 14.43
CA SER A 414 1.93 22.65 13.97
C SER A 414 2.80 23.25 12.85
N LEU A 415 2.23 24.17 12.06
CA LEU A 415 2.97 24.92 11.04
C LEU A 415 3.77 26.09 11.65
N ASP A 416 3.36 26.58 12.82
CA ASP A 416 3.99 27.68 13.56
C ASP A 416 5.12 27.23 14.52
N LEU A 417 5.67 26.02 14.34
CA LEU A 417 6.86 25.59 15.10
C LEU A 417 8.03 26.58 14.89
N PRO A 418 8.67 27.07 15.98
CA PRO A 418 9.66 28.14 15.91
C PRO A 418 10.91 27.70 15.15
N THR A 419 11.30 28.51 14.16
CA THR A 419 12.50 28.35 13.32
C THR A 419 13.83 28.59 14.07
N SER A 420 13.85 28.47 15.40
CA SER A 420 15.00 28.84 16.22
C SER A 420 15.86 27.63 16.59
N GLU A 421 16.49 27.00 15.60
CA GLU A 421 17.80 26.35 15.76
C GLU A 421 18.50 26.05 14.41
N ARG A 422 18.26 26.88 13.38
CA ARG A 422 19.12 26.89 12.20
C ARG A 422 20.39 27.69 12.51
N SER A 423 21.48 26.94 12.67
CA SER A 423 22.87 27.39 12.75
C SER A 423 23.18 28.52 11.73
N PRO A 424 23.93 29.58 12.09
CA PRO A 424 24.06 30.80 11.28
C PRO A 424 24.96 30.69 10.03
N ALA A 425 25.11 29.50 9.44
CA ALA A 425 26.09 29.24 8.38
C ALA A 425 25.65 29.60 6.94
N THR A 426 24.41 29.99 6.67
CA THR A 426 23.91 30.17 5.29
C THR A 426 23.48 31.58 4.89
N ALA A 427 23.71 32.60 5.72
CA ALA A 427 23.30 33.99 5.45
C ALA A 427 24.13 34.74 4.38
N ARG A 428 24.85 34.06 3.47
CA ARG A 428 25.77 34.73 2.52
C ARG A 428 25.57 34.46 1.03
N ALA A 429 24.48 33.80 0.61
CA ALA A 429 24.21 33.53 -0.81
C ALA A 429 23.04 34.33 -1.44
N ALA A 430 22.35 35.20 -0.68
CA ALA A 430 21.21 35.97 -1.19
C ALA A 430 21.64 37.35 -1.73
N ALA A 431 22.37 37.38 -2.85
CA ALA A 431 22.65 38.61 -3.58
C ALA A 431 22.87 38.35 -5.08
N GLN A 432 21.98 37.59 -5.72
CA GLN A 432 21.85 37.56 -7.18
C GLN A 432 20.37 37.49 -7.53
N SER A 433 19.88 38.50 -8.27
CA SER A 433 18.52 38.52 -8.77
C SER A 433 18.30 37.37 -9.76
N PRO A 434 17.22 36.57 -9.63
CA PRO A 434 16.95 35.49 -10.56
C PRO A 434 16.61 36.05 -11.96
N PRO A 435 16.89 35.28 -13.02
CA PRO A 435 16.53 35.66 -14.38
C PRO A 435 15.01 35.72 -14.53
N VAL A 436 14.53 36.70 -15.30
CA VAL A 436 13.11 36.89 -15.64
C VAL A 436 12.65 35.68 -16.47
N ILE A 437 11.81 34.84 -15.87
CA ILE A 437 11.11 33.75 -16.53
C ILE A 437 9.87 34.36 -17.23
N PRO A 438 9.64 34.13 -18.53
CA PRO A 438 8.42 34.58 -19.20
C PRO A 438 7.20 33.88 -18.61
N ASP A 439 6.11 34.63 -18.43
CA ASP A 439 4.87 34.13 -17.85
C ASP A 439 4.38 32.87 -18.60
N PRO A 440 4.03 31.79 -17.87
CA PRO A 440 3.44 30.61 -18.48
C PRO A 440 2.11 30.98 -19.16
N PRO A 441 1.77 30.33 -20.29
CA PRO A 441 0.49 30.56 -20.93
C PRO A 441 -0.67 30.25 -19.95
N PRO A 442 -1.80 30.97 -20.06
CA PRO A 442 -2.93 30.76 -19.17
C PRO A 442 -3.37 29.29 -19.23
N PRO A 443 -3.64 28.67 -18.06
CA PRO A 443 -4.06 27.28 -18.01
C PRO A 443 -5.33 27.09 -18.85
N ALA A 444 -5.38 25.99 -19.60
CA ALA A 444 -6.59 25.62 -20.33
C ALA A 444 -7.77 25.58 -19.35
N PRO A 445 -8.97 26.04 -19.74
CA PRO A 445 -10.13 26.07 -18.85
C PRO A 445 -10.37 24.66 -18.31
N TYR A 446 -10.36 24.56 -16.98
CA TYR A 446 -10.63 23.32 -16.25
C TYR A 446 -11.99 22.78 -16.68
N LYS A 447 -12.00 21.62 -17.35
CA LYS A 447 -13.23 20.92 -17.66
C LYS A 447 -13.69 20.24 -16.38
N VAL A 448 -14.78 20.74 -15.79
CA VAL A 448 -15.45 20.09 -14.66
C VAL A 448 -15.66 18.61 -15.01
N PRO A 449 -15.13 17.67 -14.20
CA PRO A 449 -15.38 16.25 -14.39
C PRO A 449 -16.87 16.00 -14.47
N LYS A 450 -17.31 15.17 -15.42
CA LYS A 450 -18.73 14.78 -15.49
C LYS A 450 -19.07 14.08 -14.17
N GLN A 451 -20.12 14.54 -13.48
CA GLN A 451 -20.65 13.85 -12.31
C GLN A 451 -20.87 12.37 -12.66
N LYS A 452 -20.30 11.47 -11.85
CA LYS A 452 -20.55 10.03 -11.97
C LYS A 452 -22.06 9.80 -11.77
N LYS A 453 -22.67 8.98 -12.62
CA LYS A 453 -24.07 8.57 -12.44
C LYS A 453 -24.17 7.68 -11.20
N SER A 454 -25.22 7.83 -10.41
CA SER A 454 -25.45 6.99 -9.22
C SER A 454 -25.54 5.50 -9.60
N PRO A 455 -25.02 4.61 -8.73
CA PRO A 455 -25.13 3.15 -8.89
C PRO A 455 -26.59 2.68 -9.04
N LEU A 456 -27.53 3.30 -8.30
CA LEU A 456 -28.96 3.01 -8.42
C LEU A 456 -29.51 3.33 -9.81
N LYS A 457 -29.02 4.40 -10.43
CA LYS A 457 -29.39 4.81 -11.80
C LYS A 457 -28.84 3.83 -12.83
N LEU A 458 -27.59 3.40 -12.66
CA LEU A 458 -26.97 2.37 -13.50
C LEU A 458 -27.72 1.03 -13.37
N ALA A 459 -28.11 0.64 -12.16
CA ALA A 459 -28.93 -0.55 -11.91
C ALA A 459 -30.32 -0.44 -12.56
N ALA A 460 -30.99 0.72 -12.45
CA ALA A 460 -32.27 0.99 -13.10
C ALA A 460 -32.17 0.94 -14.65
N GLU A 461 -31.08 1.48 -15.22
CA GLU A 461 -30.80 1.43 -16.66
C GLU A 461 -30.57 -0.02 -17.16
N LEU A 462 -29.98 -0.90 -16.35
CA LEU A 462 -29.80 -2.33 -16.69
C LEU A 462 -31.13 -3.12 -16.67
N GLY A 463 -32.03 -2.79 -15.75
CA GLY A 463 -33.36 -3.42 -15.65
C GLY A 463 -34.29 -3.11 -16.81
N THR A 464 -34.21 -1.90 -17.39
CA THR A 464 -35.06 -1.47 -18.51
C THR A 464 -34.63 -2.08 -19.85
N LYS A 465 -33.34 -2.36 -20.06
CA LYS A 465 -32.82 -2.99 -21.29
C LYS A 465 -33.28 -4.44 -21.47
N LYS A 466 -33.53 -5.20 -20.40
CA LYS A 466 -34.07 -6.58 -20.49
C LYS A 466 -35.52 -6.66 -20.99
N LYS A 467 -36.31 -5.58 -20.93
CA LYS A 467 -37.70 -5.56 -21.43
C LYS A 467 -37.86 -5.22 -22.92
N LYS A 468 -36.80 -4.81 -23.62
CA LYS A 468 -36.82 -4.51 -25.07
C LYS A 468 -36.35 -5.65 -25.98
N ARG A 469 -36.05 -6.84 -25.42
CA ARG A 469 -35.81 -8.07 -26.17
C ARG A 469 -36.94 -9.06 -25.91
N ARG A 470 -38.11 -8.81 -26.51
CA ARG A 470 -39.14 -9.80 -26.79
C ARG A 470 -39.81 -9.46 -28.11
#